data_AF-A0A953WNF8-F1
#
_entry.id   AF-A0A953WNF8-F1
#
_cell.length_a   1.000
_cell.length_b   1.000
_cell.length_c   1.000
_cell.angle_alpha   90.00
_cell.angle_beta   90.00
_cell.angle_gamma   90.00
#
_symmetry.space_group_name_H-M   'P 1'
#
loop_
_entity.id
_entity.type
_entity.pdbx_description
1 polymer ?
#
loop_
_entity_poly.entity_id
_entity_poly.type
_entity_poly.pdbx_seq_one_letter_code
_entity_poly.pdbx_strand_id
1 'polypeptide(L)'
;PLGIAMAGGVRVGLAKGAGDLVGVRRAAVVTIGVSIAFMVLFWLPVMAAPHAVSGFYLNAEQAGNAEVLALVISFLPIAAAFAVFDATQVAAMQCLRGLKDVRIPMAIAGLAYWLVGFPISAGLGLMTPLASTGVWWGLLVALGLAAGLLSARLYWLTRSDRPAGAAAAQLSR
;
A
#
# COMPACT_ATOMS: atom_id res chain seq x y z
N PRO A 1 -6.49 4.57 7.45
CA PRO A 1 -6.65 3.45 6.49
C PRO A 1 -6.63 2.05 7.11
N LEU A 2 -5.86 1.79 8.18
CA LEU A 2 -5.73 0.45 8.77
C LEU A 2 -7.08 -0.15 9.21
N GLY A 3 -7.93 0.66 9.87
CA GLY A 3 -9.29 0.23 10.25
C GLY A 3 -10.16 -0.16 9.04
N ILE A 4 -10.09 0.61 7.95
CA ILE A 4 -10.78 0.33 6.69
C ILE A 4 -10.27 -0.99 6.08
N ALA A 5 -8.95 -1.20 6.09
CA ALA A 5 -8.32 -2.42 5.60
C ALA A 5 -8.73 -3.66 6.42
N MET A 6 -8.77 -3.55 7.75
CA MET A 6 -9.23 -4.64 8.63
C MET A 6 -10.70 -4.98 8.37
N ALA A 7 -11.58 -3.99 8.31
CA ALA A 7 -13.00 -4.19 7.98
C ALA A 7 -13.16 -4.84 6.59
N GLY A 8 -12.35 -4.41 5.62
CA GLY A 8 -12.29 -5.01 4.29
C GLY A 8 -11.88 -6.48 4.29
N GLY A 9 -10.86 -6.83 5.07
CA GLY A 9 -10.44 -8.22 5.27
C GLY A 9 -11.57 -9.10 5.81
N VAL A 10 -12.32 -8.61 6.80
CA VAL A 10 -13.49 -9.31 7.35
C VAL A 10 -14.59 -9.48 6.30
N ARG A 11 -14.94 -8.43 5.56
CA ARG A 11 -15.96 -8.51 4.49
C ARG A 11 -15.58 -9.48 3.38
N VAL A 12 -14.30 -9.48 2.98
CA VAL A 12 -13.76 -10.44 2.02
C VAL A 12 -13.86 -11.88 2.56
N GLY A 13 -13.51 -12.09 3.83
CA GLY A 13 -13.65 -13.40 4.49
C GLY A 13 -15.09 -13.90 4.53
N LEU A 14 -16.05 -13.02 4.86
CA LEU A 14 -17.48 -13.35 4.87
C LEU A 14 -17.99 -13.72 3.48
N ALA A 15 -17.70 -12.92 2.45
CA ALA A 15 -18.10 -13.20 1.07
C ALA A 15 -17.47 -14.50 0.55
N LYS A 16 -16.21 -14.76 0.90
CA LYS A 16 -15.55 -16.02 0.56
C LYS A 16 -16.20 -17.22 1.24
N GLY A 17 -16.60 -17.07 2.51
CA GLY A 17 -17.35 -18.09 3.25
C GLY A 17 -18.73 -18.39 2.66
N ALA A 18 -19.38 -17.38 2.07
CA ALA A 18 -20.66 -17.52 1.37
C ALA A 18 -20.54 -18.07 -0.07
N GLY A 19 -19.33 -18.34 -0.56
CA GLY A 19 -19.10 -18.78 -1.94
C GLY A 19 -19.27 -17.68 -3.00
N ASP A 20 -19.46 -16.42 -2.59
CA ASP A 20 -19.71 -15.28 -3.49
C ASP A 20 -18.39 -14.60 -3.91
N LEU A 21 -17.83 -15.05 -5.03
CA LEU A 21 -16.60 -14.48 -5.60
C LEU A 21 -16.79 -13.04 -6.11
N VAL A 22 -18.01 -12.69 -6.54
CA VAL A 22 -18.32 -11.31 -6.98
C VAL A 22 -18.33 -10.38 -5.77
N GLY A 23 -18.92 -10.82 -4.66
CA GLY A 23 -18.89 -10.14 -3.38
C GLY A 23 -17.47 -9.95 -2.84
N VAL A 24 -16.61 -10.96 -2.96
CA VAL A 24 -15.19 -10.85 -2.60
C VAL A 24 -14.52 -9.73 -3.41
N ARG A 25 -14.69 -9.71 -4.73
CA ARG A 25 -14.05 -8.71 -5.60
C ARG A 25 -14.58 -7.30 -5.30
N ARG A 26 -15.89 -7.15 -5.12
CA ARG A 26 -16.49 -5.85 -4.75
C ARG A 26 -15.97 -5.36 -3.41
N ALA A 27 -15.92 -6.22 -2.39
CA ALA A 27 -15.39 -5.86 -1.09
C ALA A 27 -13.91 -5.42 -1.18
N ALA A 28 -13.08 -6.19 -1.89
CA ALA A 28 -11.68 -5.85 -2.12
C ALA A 28 -11.47 -4.49 -2.81
N VAL A 29 -12.16 -4.26 -3.93
CA VAL A 29 -12.04 -3.01 -4.70
C VAL A 29 -12.51 -1.81 -3.88
N VAL A 30 -13.63 -1.94 -3.16
CA VAL A 30 -14.13 -0.86 -2.29
C VAL A 30 -13.16 -0.58 -1.15
N THR A 31 -12.62 -1.61 -0.51
CA THR A 31 -11.64 -1.44 0.58
C THR A 31 -10.39 -0.70 0.11
N ILE A 32 -9.82 -1.10 -1.03
CA ILE A 32 -8.63 -0.44 -1.59
C ILE A 32 -8.97 1.00 -1.99
N GLY A 33 -10.06 1.20 -2.74
CA GLY A 33 -10.46 2.53 -3.21
C GLY A 33 -10.74 3.51 -2.07
N VAL A 34 -11.47 3.08 -1.04
CA VAL A 34 -11.77 3.92 0.13
C VAL A 34 -10.50 4.19 0.95
N SER A 35 -9.59 3.22 1.06
CA SER A 35 -8.31 3.42 1.76
C SER A 35 -7.43 4.45 1.05
N ILE A 36 -7.35 4.40 -0.27
CA ILE A 36 -6.63 5.37 -1.11
C ILE A 36 -7.29 6.75 -0.99
N ALA A 37 -8.60 6.84 -1.18
CA ALA A 37 -9.33 8.10 -1.09
C ALA A 37 -9.15 8.78 0.27
N PHE A 38 -9.23 7.99 1.36
CA PHE A 38 -8.96 8.48 2.71
C PHE A 38 -7.54 9.01 2.85
N MET A 39 -6.53 8.31 2.31
CA MET A 39 -5.14 8.77 2.40
C MET A 39 -4.86 10.02 1.58
N VAL A 40 -5.41 10.12 0.37
CA VAL A 40 -5.31 11.32 -0.45
C VAL A 40 -5.96 12.50 0.28
N LEU A 41 -7.17 12.32 0.81
CA LEU A 41 -7.87 13.36 1.56
C LEU A 41 -7.08 13.81 2.79
N PHE A 42 -6.45 12.88 3.51
CA PHE A 42 -5.63 13.19 4.68
C PHE A 42 -4.34 13.93 4.33
N TRP A 43 -3.73 13.62 3.18
CA TRP A 43 -2.49 14.26 2.74
C TRP A 43 -2.70 15.63 2.08
N LEU A 44 -3.91 15.95 1.61
CA LEU A 44 -4.22 17.23 0.97
C LEU A 44 -3.86 18.45 1.85
N PRO A 45 -4.27 18.54 3.14
CA PRO A 45 -3.88 19.66 4.00
C PRO A 45 -2.36 19.75 4.22
N VAL A 46 -1.67 18.62 4.33
CA VAL A 46 -0.22 18.56 4.53
C VAL A 46 0.52 19.11 3.32
N MET A 47 0.03 18.80 2.11
CA MET A 47 0.58 19.34 0.85
C MET A 47 0.21 20.82 0.64
N ALA A 48 -0.96 21.25 1.10
CA ALA A 48 -1.44 22.63 0.93
C ALA A 48 -0.74 23.62 1.88
N ALA A 49 -0.34 23.18 3.07
CA ALA A 49 0.29 24.03 4.09
C ALA A 49 1.55 23.37 4.69
N PRO A 50 2.60 23.09 3.88
CA PRO A 50 3.76 22.33 4.33
C PRO A 50 4.56 23.06 5.43
N HIS A 51 4.63 24.39 5.37
CA HIS A 51 5.28 25.21 6.39
C HIS A 51 4.51 25.24 7.71
N ALA A 52 3.18 25.23 7.69
CA ALA A 52 2.37 25.19 8.91
C ALA A 52 2.52 23.85 9.63
N VAL A 53 2.55 22.74 8.88
CA VAL A 53 2.79 21.40 9.44
C VAL A 53 4.21 21.29 10.00
N SER A 54 5.21 21.77 9.26
CA SER A 54 6.61 21.70 9.68
C SER A 54 6.90 22.64 10.87
N GLY A 55 6.19 23.76 10.96
CA GLY A 55 6.28 24.73 12.05
C GLY A 55 5.83 24.19 13.41
N PHE A 56 5.05 23.10 13.47
CA PHE A 56 4.78 22.40 14.73
C PHE A 56 6.02 21.69 15.31
N TYR A 57 6.97 21.31 14.45
CA TYR A 57 8.15 20.53 14.84
C TYR A 57 9.44 21.36 14.83
N LEU A 58 9.52 22.40 14.00
CA LEU A 58 10.70 23.24 13.82
C LEU A 58 10.33 24.71 14.03
N ASN A 59 10.93 25.34 15.04
CA ASN A 59 10.84 26.77 15.23
C ASN A 59 11.72 27.47 14.18
N ALA A 60 11.10 28.18 13.23
CA ALA A 60 11.79 28.87 12.15
C ALA A 60 12.77 29.96 12.64
N GLU A 61 12.64 30.41 13.89
CA GLU A 61 13.49 31.45 14.50
C GLU A 61 14.82 30.93 15.05
N GLN A 62 15.02 29.61 15.15
CA GLN A 62 16.30 29.03 15.56
C GLN A 62 17.26 28.89 14.38
N ALA A 63 18.47 29.46 14.52
CA ALA A 63 19.54 29.35 13.54
C ALA A 63 19.88 27.87 13.26
N GLY A 64 19.84 27.47 11.99
CA GLY A 64 20.04 26.09 11.52
C GLY A 64 18.77 25.37 11.06
N ASN A 65 17.58 25.84 11.44
CA ASN A 65 16.32 25.17 11.07
C ASN A 65 15.87 25.46 9.63
N ALA A 66 16.41 26.48 8.97
CA ALA A 66 16.05 26.83 7.59
C ALA A 66 16.46 25.75 6.58
N GLU A 67 17.66 25.17 6.71
CA GLU A 67 18.12 24.08 5.83
C GLU A 67 17.33 22.79 6.08
N VAL A 68 17.04 22.47 7.34
CA VAL A 68 16.24 21.29 7.70
C VAL A 68 14.81 21.44 7.18
N LEU A 69 14.22 22.62 7.29
CA LEU A 69 12.88 22.91 6.79
C LEU A 69 12.81 22.75 5.26
N ALA A 70 13.80 23.27 4.53
CA ALA A 70 13.89 23.11 3.08
C ALA A 70 13.99 21.62 2.69
N LEU A 71 14.77 20.85 3.45
CA LEU A 71 14.89 19.40 3.24
C LEU A 71 13.56 18.69 3.49
N VAL A 72 12.90 18.92 4.63
CA VAL A 72 11.60 18.33 4.98
C VAL A 72 10.56 18.60 3.87
N ILE A 73 10.46 19.83 3.39
CA ILE A 73 9.52 20.21 2.33
C ILE A 73 9.81 19.44 1.03
N SER A 74 11.08 19.22 0.70
CA SER A 74 11.45 18.43 -0.48
C SER A 74 11.02 16.95 -0.40
N PHE A 75 10.87 16.41 0.83
CA PHE A 75 10.43 15.02 1.07
C PHE A 75 8.91 14.85 1.07
N LEU A 76 8.14 15.92 1.28
CA LEU A 76 6.67 15.84 1.39
C LEU A 76 5.97 15.18 0.18
N PRO A 77 6.34 15.46 -1.09
CA PRO A 77 5.76 14.76 -2.23
C PRO A 77 6.05 13.25 -2.22
N ILE A 78 7.26 12.85 -1.82
CA ILE A 78 7.65 11.44 -1.73
C ILE A 78 6.84 10.76 -0.62
N ALA A 79 6.69 11.42 0.53
CA ALA A 79 5.92 10.91 1.66
C ALA A 79 4.42 10.79 1.33
N ALA A 80 3.85 11.74 0.59
CA ALA A 80 2.47 11.66 0.11
C ALA A 80 2.25 10.45 -0.81
N ALA A 81 3.17 10.23 -1.77
CA ALA A 81 3.13 9.04 -2.63
C ALA A 81 3.28 7.75 -1.81
N PHE A 82 4.19 7.74 -0.84
CA PHE A 82 4.42 6.61 0.06
C PHE A 82 3.14 6.22 0.80
N ALA A 83 2.40 7.19 1.33
CA ALA A 83 1.15 6.93 2.04
C ALA A 83 0.05 6.31 1.16
N VAL A 84 -0.03 6.71 -0.12
CA VAL A 84 -0.99 6.13 -1.07
C VAL A 84 -0.64 4.68 -1.40
N PHE A 85 0.62 4.39 -1.69
CA PHE A 85 1.06 3.02 -1.98
C PHE A 85 0.97 2.13 -0.72
N ASP A 86 1.31 2.65 0.46
CA ASP A 86 1.19 1.92 1.73
C ASP A 86 -0.27 1.58 2.01
N ALA A 87 -1.19 2.55 1.87
CA ALA A 87 -2.62 2.27 2.04
C ALA A 87 -3.12 1.19 1.08
N THR A 88 -2.64 1.19 -0.16
CA THR A 88 -2.96 0.17 -1.16
C THR A 88 -2.42 -1.21 -0.75
N GLN A 89 -1.14 -1.28 -0.37
CA GLN A 89 -0.47 -2.51 0.05
C GLN A 89 -1.14 -3.11 1.29
N VAL A 90 -1.41 -2.30 2.31
CA VAL A 90 -2.05 -2.72 3.55
C VAL A 90 -3.48 -3.20 3.29
N ALA A 91 -4.27 -2.46 2.50
CA ALA A 91 -5.61 -2.89 2.13
C ALA A 91 -5.61 -4.23 1.37
N ALA A 92 -4.76 -4.37 0.36
CA ALA A 92 -4.64 -5.61 -0.41
C ALA A 92 -4.19 -6.79 0.48
N MET A 93 -3.21 -6.57 1.36
CA MET A 93 -2.72 -7.60 2.28
C MET A 93 -3.80 -8.07 3.26
N GLN A 94 -4.60 -7.14 3.79
CA GLN A 94 -5.70 -7.49 4.70
C GLN A 94 -6.83 -8.24 3.98
N CYS A 95 -7.15 -7.87 2.73
CA CYS A 95 -8.08 -8.63 1.90
C CYS A 95 -7.56 -10.05 1.59
N LEU A 96 -6.27 -10.20 1.27
CA LEU A 96 -5.65 -11.50 1.03
C LEU A 96 -5.65 -12.40 2.28
N ARG A 97 -5.41 -11.81 3.46
CA ARG A 97 -5.59 -12.50 4.75
C ARG A 97 -7.03 -12.98 4.94
N GLY A 98 -8.03 -12.19 4.55
CA GLY A 98 -9.44 -12.61 4.51
C GLY A 98 -9.70 -13.82 3.62
N LEU A 99 -8.91 -14.00 2.56
CA LEU A 99 -8.93 -15.18 1.68
C LEU A 99 -8.08 -16.35 2.21
N LYS A 100 -7.49 -16.23 3.40
CA LYS A 100 -6.52 -17.17 3.97
C LYS A 100 -5.23 -17.33 3.14
N ASP A 101 -4.93 -16.39 2.24
CA ASP A 101 -3.64 -16.33 1.53
C ASP A 101 -2.68 -15.41 2.29
N VAL A 102 -1.73 -16.00 3.02
CA VAL A 102 -0.75 -15.27 3.84
C VAL A 102 0.70 -15.48 3.40
N ARG A 103 1.02 -16.63 2.80
CA ARG A 103 2.40 -17.00 2.45
C ARG A 103 2.92 -16.21 1.25
N ILE A 104 2.09 -16.12 0.20
CA ILE A 104 2.46 -15.43 -1.04
C ILE A 104 2.62 -13.92 -0.80
N PRO A 105 1.71 -13.24 -0.08
CA PRO A 105 1.90 -11.82 0.26
C PRO A 105 3.18 -11.53 1.03
N MET A 106 3.56 -12.39 1.99
CA MET A 106 4.80 -12.24 2.74
C MET A 106 6.03 -12.38 1.84
N ALA A 107 6.03 -13.36 0.93
CA ALA A 107 7.12 -13.52 -0.03
C ALA A 107 7.21 -12.31 -0.99
N ILE A 108 6.08 -11.83 -1.52
CA ILE A 108 6.03 -10.64 -2.38
C ILE A 108 6.63 -9.43 -1.67
N ALA A 109 6.20 -9.15 -0.43
CA ALA A 109 6.72 -8.02 0.34
C ALA A 109 8.22 -8.17 0.58
N GLY A 110 8.67 -9.34 1.06
CA GLY A 110 10.08 -9.61 1.30
C GLY A 110 10.94 -9.39 0.05
N LEU A 111 10.54 -9.98 -1.08
CA LEU A 111 11.26 -9.85 -2.35
C LEU A 111 11.26 -8.43 -2.89
N ALA A 112 10.13 -7.72 -2.82
CA ALA A 112 10.03 -6.35 -3.31
C ALA A 112 10.97 -5.42 -2.53
N TYR A 113 11.00 -5.51 -1.19
CA TYR A 113 11.89 -4.67 -0.40
C TYR A 113 13.36 -5.08 -0.51
N TRP A 114 13.68 -6.38 -0.51
CA TRP A 114 15.07 -6.84 -0.52
C TRP A 114 15.72 -6.85 -1.89
N LEU A 115 15.04 -7.34 -2.94
CA LEU A 115 15.65 -7.46 -4.26
C LEU A 115 15.52 -6.20 -5.10
N VAL A 116 14.53 -5.35 -4.81
CA VAL A 116 14.28 -4.13 -5.59
C VAL A 116 14.54 -2.89 -4.74
N GLY A 117 13.92 -2.78 -3.57
CA GLY A 117 14.07 -1.62 -2.70
C GLY A 117 15.51 -1.38 -2.28
N PHE A 118 16.15 -2.39 -1.67
CA PHE A 118 17.49 -2.24 -1.13
C PHE A 118 18.54 -1.88 -2.21
N PRO A 119 18.63 -2.57 -3.36
CA PRO A 119 19.61 -2.22 -4.39
C PRO A 119 19.37 -0.84 -5.01
N ILE A 120 18.10 -0.45 -5.23
CA ILE A 120 17.79 0.87 -5.78
C ILE A 120 18.12 1.96 -4.75
N SER A 121 17.75 1.75 -3.48
CA SER A 121 18.06 2.69 -2.39
C SER A 121 19.57 2.83 -2.18
N ALA A 122 20.34 1.73 -2.24
CA ALA A 122 21.79 1.76 -2.15
C ALA A 122 22.43 2.44 -3.38
N GLY A 123 21.97 2.11 -4.59
CA GLY A 123 22.46 2.71 -5.82
C GLY A 123 22.18 4.21 -5.91
N LEU A 124 20.93 4.62 -5.72
CA LEU A 124 20.55 6.03 -5.74
C LEU A 124 21.11 6.79 -4.53
N GLY A 125 21.17 6.16 -3.36
CA GLY A 125 21.62 6.83 -2.14
C GLY A 125 23.13 7.02 -2.04
N LEU A 126 23.92 6.07 -2.55
CA LEU A 126 25.38 6.09 -2.41
C LEU A 126 26.11 6.49 -3.70
N MET A 127 25.53 6.22 -4.87
CA MET A 127 26.21 6.43 -6.16
C MET A 127 25.74 7.67 -6.90
N THR A 128 24.72 8.38 -6.41
CA THR A 128 24.15 9.57 -7.07
C THR A 128 24.10 10.76 -6.12
N PRO A 129 24.06 12.01 -6.63
CA PRO A 129 23.98 13.20 -5.79
C PRO A 129 22.64 13.34 -5.04
N LEU A 130 21.67 12.43 -5.27
CA LEU A 130 20.40 12.45 -4.54
C LEU A 130 20.57 12.10 -3.05
N ALA A 131 21.67 11.42 -2.66
CA ALA A 131 21.99 11.08 -1.27
C ALA A 131 20.76 10.51 -0.50
N SER A 132 20.36 11.13 0.60
CA SER A 132 19.21 10.70 1.40
C SER A 132 17.91 10.60 0.59
N THR A 133 17.66 11.52 -0.33
CA THR A 133 16.47 11.51 -1.21
C THR A 133 16.44 10.28 -2.11
N GLY A 134 17.60 9.81 -2.56
CA GLY A 134 17.72 8.60 -3.39
C GLY A 134 17.26 7.34 -2.66
N VAL A 135 17.52 7.26 -1.34
CA VAL A 135 17.07 6.14 -0.50
C VAL A 135 15.54 6.05 -0.47
N TRP A 136 14.86 7.18 -0.27
CA TRP A 136 13.40 7.24 -0.22
C TRP A 136 12.74 6.92 -1.57
N TRP A 137 13.35 7.32 -2.69
CA TRP A 137 12.89 6.88 -4.02
C TRP A 137 12.97 5.37 -4.20
N GLY A 138 14.07 4.73 -3.78
CA GLY A 138 14.19 3.27 -3.84
C GLY A 138 13.13 2.54 -3.00
N LEU A 139 12.84 3.06 -1.80
CA LEU A 139 11.77 2.53 -0.95
C LEU A 139 10.39 2.73 -1.58
N LEU A 140 10.14 3.88 -2.20
CA LEU A 140 8.87 4.16 -2.91
C LEU A 140 8.66 3.18 -4.07
N VAL A 141 9.71 2.88 -4.85
CA VAL A 141 9.64 1.90 -5.94
C VAL A 141 9.31 0.51 -5.43
N ALA A 142 9.96 0.06 -4.35
CA ALA A 142 9.65 -1.22 -3.72
C ALA A 142 8.22 -1.31 -3.20
N LEU A 143 7.73 -0.24 -2.56
CA LEU A 143 6.38 -0.14 -2.05
C LEU A 143 5.36 -0.16 -3.20
N GLY A 144 5.61 0.58 -4.27
CA GLY A 144 4.78 0.57 -5.47
C GLY A 144 4.72 -0.81 -6.12
N LEU A 145 5.85 -1.50 -6.21
CA LEU A 145 5.92 -2.88 -6.70
C LEU A 145 5.12 -3.84 -5.82
N ALA A 146 5.30 -3.78 -4.50
CA ALA A 146 4.56 -4.62 -3.56
C ALA A 146 3.04 -4.34 -3.62
N ALA A 147 2.62 -3.07 -3.62
CA ALA A 147 1.22 -2.67 -3.76
C ALA A 147 0.60 -3.21 -5.07
N GLY A 148 1.32 -3.09 -6.19
CA GLY A 148 0.90 -3.59 -7.49
C GLY A 148 0.79 -5.11 -7.53
N LEU A 149 1.81 -5.83 -7.08
CA LEU A 149 1.84 -7.30 -7.07
C LEU A 149 0.78 -7.91 -6.14
N LEU A 150 0.56 -7.32 -4.95
CA LEU A 150 -0.51 -7.78 -4.04
C LEU A 150 -1.90 -7.52 -4.62
N SER A 151 -2.12 -6.34 -5.21
CA SER A 151 -3.39 -6.01 -5.86
C SER A 151 -3.65 -6.94 -7.06
N ALA A 152 -2.62 -7.22 -7.85
CA ALA A 152 -2.69 -8.20 -8.93
C ALA A 152 -3.03 -9.58 -8.37
N ARG A 153 -2.33 -10.07 -7.34
CA ARG A 153 -2.59 -11.37 -6.72
C ARG A 153 -4.04 -11.51 -6.26
N LEU A 154 -4.59 -10.47 -5.63
CA LEU A 154 -5.98 -10.41 -5.20
C LEU A 154 -6.95 -10.49 -6.40
N TYR A 155 -6.64 -9.78 -7.48
CA TYR A 155 -7.42 -9.85 -8.72
C TYR A 155 -7.37 -11.25 -9.37
N TRP A 156 -6.20 -11.88 -9.45
CA TRP A 156 -6.04 -13.23 -10.01
C TRP A 156 -6.81 -14.29 -9.22
N LEU A 157 -6.78 -14.22 -7.88
CA LEU A 157 -7.51 -15.14 -7.01
C LEU A 157 -9.03 -15.02 -7.13
N THR A 158 -9.52 -13.83 -7.44
CA THR A 158 -10.96 -13.54 -7.56
C THR A 158 -11.48 -13.75 -8.98
N ARG A 159 -10.59 -13.88 -9.98
CA ARG A 159 -10.94 -14.14 -11.38
C ARG A 159 -11.18 -15.62 -11.71
N SER A 160 -10.74 -16.56 -10.87
CA SER A 160 -10.97 -17.98 -11.15
C SER A 160 -12.44 -18.35 -11.00
N ASP A 161 -13.17 -18.28 -12.11
CA ASP A 161 -14.40 -19.02 -12.37
C ASP A 161 -14.09 -20.52 -12.33
N ARG A 162 -14.05 -21.09 -11.12
CA ARG A 162 -14.47 -22.48 -10.99
C ARG A 162 -15.98 -22.42 -10.74
N PRO A 163 -16.82 -22.76 -11.73
CA PRO A 163 -18.26 -22.82 -11.51
C PRO A 163 -18.50 -23.76 -10.32
N ALA A 164 -19.06 -23.21 -9.25
CA ALA A 164 -19.39 -23.92 -8.02
C ALA A 164 -20.43 -25.06 -8.23
N GLY A 165 -20.92 -25.26 -9.47
CA GLY A 165 -21.85 -26.32 -9.84
C GLY A 165 -21.23 -27.68 -10.16
N ALA A 166 -19.92 -27.79 -10.39
CA ALA A 166 -19.33 -29.08 -10.81
C ALA A 166 -19.17 -30.10 -9.66
N ALA A 167 -19.02 -29.63 -8.41
CA ALA A 167 -18.88 -30.51 -7.25
C ALA A 167 -20.23 -31.06 -6.73
N ALA A 168 -21.33 -30.30 -6.91
CA ALA A 168 -22.66 -30.75 -6.52
C ALA A 168 -23.22 -31.85 -7.45
N ALA A 169 -22.81 -31.87 -8.72
CA ALA A 169 -23.22 -32.89 -9.69
C ALA A 169 -22.45 -34.23 -9.58
N GLN A 170 -21.37 -34.28 -8.79
CA GLN A 170 -20.61 -35.51 -8.52
C GLN A 170 -21.07 -36.26 -7.26
N LEU A 171 -21.83 -35.61 -6.38
CA LEU A 171 -22.42 -36.24 -5.18
C LEU A 171 -23.84 -36.77 -5.41
N SER A 172 -24.39 -36.58 -6.61
CA SER A 172 -25.72 -37.06 -7.01
C SER A 172 -25.66 -38.20 -8.04
N ARG A 173 -24.53 -38.89 -8.17
CA ARG A 173 -24.36 -40.09 -9.02
C ARG A 173 -23.79 -41.24 -8.22
#